data_AF-A0A7M2SWW6-F1
#
_entry.id   AF-A0A7M2SWW6-F1
#
_cell.length_a   1.000
_cell.length_b   1.000
_cell.length_c   1.000
_cell.angle_alpha   90.00
_cell.angle_beta   90.00
_cell.angle_gamma   90.00
#
_symmetry.space_group_name_H-M   'P 1'
#
loop_
_entity.id
_entity.type
_entity.pdbx_description
1 polymer ?
#
loop_
_entity_poly.entity_id
_entity_poly.type
_entity_poly.pdbx_seq_one_letter_code
_entity_poly.pdbx_strand_id
1 'polypeptide(L)'
;MAGTYGDLVSNHDFSNGTTSWWAGDPAKVSIAAGSAGGMDATATTDAVNLWDAPLGQDGIVLRKGAAYTLTFTARASQVNTSLRVQVGLGSDPWTAALDKTVVLGTVDTSFVYTFTSDLDTTTGQVSFQMGQGTPVTVTLAEVRLTTSTVREGFYVDPDSNALKWLALNPTDGRAAKIRNAIARRPGAKWFGDWNQNIQADVDAYVSAAAAAGKVPILAAYNMYWRDNGGESHGGALTPEAYKAWVDAFVAGIGDRPAIVIVEPDSLAQAESLPTQEARDKRYELSTYAAQAFGAKPLVRAYLDAGNATWLKPAETAARLIKGGIASTERIAIGVSNFDATDISCGYGHQVVTELASAGVTGVKFVIDTARNGNGAVDDNGQHVDYCNPAGRRLGVPSSVGVGGAEYLLWIKYPGDSDGQCGIAPDNTPAGTFSPYLAERLIDGV
;
A
#
# COMPACT_ATOMS: atom_id res chain seq x y z
N MET A 1 20.10 1.51 11.21
CA MET A 1 18.94 2.37 11.47
C MET A 1 17.74 1.72 10.81
N ALA A 2 16.79 1.24 11.61
CA ALA A 2 15.58 0.61 11.13
C ALA A 2 14.80 1.64 10.31
N GLY A 3 14.28 1.22 9.15
CA GLY A 3 13.22 2.00 8.52
C GLY A 3 12.03 2.03 9.48
N THR A 4 11.42 3.18 9.68
CA THR A 4 10.09 3.35 10.24
C THR A 4 9.02 3.58 9.14
N TYR A 5 8.41 2.48 8.68
CA TYR A 5 7.15 2.42 7.93
C TYR A 5 6.19 1.52 8.69
N GLY A 6 5.19 2.12 9.31
CA GLY A 6 4.40 1.55 10.41
C GLY A 6 4.06 2.68 11.39
N ASP A 7 3.55 2.34 12.57
CA ASP A 7 3.37 3.35 13.61
C ASP A 7 4.72 3.90 14.08
N LEU A 8 4.93 5.19 13.83
CA LEU A 8 6.07 5.98 14.30
C LEU A 8 5.95 6.26 15.81
N VAL A 9 4.75 6.14 16.36
CA VAL A 9 4.48 6.17 17.79
C VAL A 9 4.53 4.75 18.34
N SER A 10 5.44 4.53 19.28
CA SER A 10 5.52 3.31 20.07
C SER A 10 4.49 3.32 21.22
N ASN A 11 4.03 2.12 21.62
CA ASN A 11 3.05 1.96 22.71
C ASN A 11 1.77 2.82 22.47
N HIS A 12 1.25 2.75 21.24
CA HIS A 12 0.10 3.55 20.78
C HIS A 12 -1.23 3.16 21.43
N ASP A 13 -1.35 1.89 21.86
CA ASP A 13 -2.53 1.32 22.54
C ASP A 13 -2.45 1.42 24.08
N PHE A 14 -1.31 1.90 24.59
CA PHE A 14 -1.00 2.00 26.03
C PHE A 14 -1.01 0.66 26.79
N SER A 15 -0.90 -0.47 26.08
CA SER A 15 -0.85 -1.82 26.67
C SER A 15 0.40 -2.02 27.56
N ASN A 16 1.47 -1.25 27.31
CA ASN A 16 2.70 -1.25 28.12
C ASN A 16 2.79 -0.02 29.04
N GLY A 17 1.67 0.42 29.60
CA GLY A 17 1.62 1.56 30.50
C GLY A 17 1.92 2.88 29.79
N THR A 18 2.59 3.80 30.47
CA THR A 18 3.02 5.11 29.91
C THR A 18 4.43 5.05 29.33
N THR A 19 4.96 3.86 29.04
CA THR A 19 6.31 3.69 28.50
C THR A 19 6.47 4.48 27.20
N SER A 20 7.60 5.19 27.05
CA SER A 20 7.94 6.08 25.93
C SER A 20 7.12 7.38 25.82
N TRP A 21 6.23 7.66 26.77
CA TRP A 21 5.47 8.92 26.81
C TRP A 21 5.99 9.84 27.91
N TRP A 22 6.26 11.08 27.55
CA TRP A 22 6.64 12.14 28.49
C TRP A 22 5.44 13.05 28.80
N ALA A 23 5.51 13.72 29.94
CA ALA A 23 4.59 14.77 30.34
C ALA A 23 5.39 15.94 30.95
N GLY A 24 5.11 17.16 30.48
CA GLY A 24 5.70 18.38 31.01
C GLY A 24 4.85 18.95 32.15
N ASP A 25 5.49 19.47 33.19
CA ASP A 25 4.83 20.11 34.34
C ASP A 25 3.89 21.25 33.87
N PRO A 26 2.61 21.33 34.32
CA PRO A 26 1.97 20.57 35.38
C PRO A 26 1.17 19.34 34.93
N ALA A 27 1.36 18.87 33.69
CA ALA A 27 0.74 17.62 33.23
C ALA A 27 1.28 16.43 34.02
N LYS A 28 0.36 15.56 34.46
CA LYS A 28 0.69 14.25 35.02
C LYS A 28 0.01 13.18 34.20
N VAL A 29 0.76 12.16 33.78
CA VAL A 29 0.22 11.01 33.03
C VAL A 29 0.07 9.79 33.92
N SER A 30 -1.00 9.05 33.72
CA SER A 30 -1.28 7.77 34.37
C SER A 30 -2.12 6.90 33.43
N ILE A 31 -2.25 5.61 33.74
CA ILE A 31 -3.14 4.74 32.95
C ILE A 31 -4.57 4.93 33.42
N ALA A 32 -5.47 5.10 32.45
CA ALA A 32 -6.88 5.33 32.72
C ALA A 32 -7.48 4.15 33.48
N ALA A 33 -8.24 4.46 34.55
CA ALA A 33 -8.89 3.43 35.35
C ALA A 33 -10.09 2.82 34.60
N GLY A 34 -10.12 1.49 34.43
CA GLY A 34 -11.23 0.75 33.82
C GLY A 34 -10.82 -0.09 32.61
N SER A 35 -11.79 -0.80 32.01
CA SER A 35 -11.56 -1.77 30.92
C SER A 35 -11.40 -1.15 29.53
N ALA A 36 -11.49 0.17 29.39
CA ALA A 36 -11.49 0.86 28.09
C ALA A 36 -10.08 1.07 27.49
N GLY A 37 -9.00 0.81 28.24
CA GLY A 37 -7.63 1.13 27.81
C GLY A 37 -7.40 2.65 27.67
N GLY A 38 -6.13 3.07 27.59
CA GLY A 38 -5.76 4.47 27.38
C GLY A 38 -4.90 5.11 28.48
N MET A 39 -4.38 6.30 28.16
CA MET A 39 -3.56 7.12 29.06
C MET A 39 -4.33 8.39 29.46
N ASP A 40 -4.50 8.58 30.75
CA ASP A 40 -5.03 9.80 31.35
C ASP A 40 -3.90 10.81 31.53
N ALA A 41 -4.08 12.01 30.99
CA ALA A 41 -3.26 13.16 31.27
C ALA A 41 -4.08 14.18 32.06
N THR A 42 -3.62 14.55 33.25
CA THR A 42 -4.29 15.51 34.13
C THR A 42 -3.51 16.82 34.20
N ALA A 43 -4.19 17.94 33.98
CA ALA A 43 -3.69 19.29 34.22
C ALA A 43 -4.37 19.89 35.47
N THR A 44 -3.65 20.70 36.23
CA THR A 44 -4.17 21.47 37.36
C THR A 44 -4.62 22.86 36.93
N THR A 45 -5.10 23.66 37.88
CA THR A 45 -5.42 25.09 37.68
C THR A 45 -4.25 25.94 37.19
N ASP A 46 -3.01 25.47 37.41
CA ASP A 46 -1.80 26.21 37.06
C ASP A 46 -1.53 26.21 35.55
N ALA A 47 -2.13 25.27 34.80
CA ALA A 47 -2.10 25.24 33.35
C ALA A 47 -3.19 26.16 32.78
N VAL A 48 -2.88 27.44 32.61
CA VAL A 48 -3.82 28.47 32.14
C VAL A 48 -3.93 28.44 30.62
N ASN A 49 -2.80 28.32 29.93
CA ASN A 49 -2.72 28.30 28.48
C ASN A 49 -2.74 26.88 27.95
N LEU A 50 -3.18 26.74 26.70
CA LEU A 50 -3.34 25.45 26.03
C LEU A 50 -2.02 24.67 25.87
N TRP A 51 -0.87 25.33 25.97
CA TRP A 51 0.46 24.71 25.89
C TRP A 51 1.10 24.45 27.25
N ASP A 52 0.46 24.84 28.37
CA ASP A 52 1.09 24.78 29.69
C ASP A 52 1.25 23.34 30.20
N ALA A 53 0.36 22.42 29.82
CA ALA A 53 0.44 21.00 30.22
C ALA A 53 0.60 20.09 28.98
N PRO A 54 1.83 19.98 28.42
CA PRO A 54 2.09 19.14 27.25
C PRO A 54 2.38 17.69 27.65
N LEU A 55 2.08 16.77 26.75
CA LEU A 55 2.51 15.38 26.78
C LEU A 55 2.83 14.91 25.36
N GLY A 56 3.64 13.87 25.21
CA GLY A 56 3.99 13.40 23.89
C GLY A 56 5.02 12.28 23.85
N GLN A 57 5.52 12.02 22.65
CA GLN A 57 6.60 11.09 22.38
C GLN A 57 7.59 11.73 21.40
N ASP A 58 8.87 11.66 21.76
CA ASP A 58 10.00 12.15 20.96
C ASP A 58 10.54 11.07 20.02
N GLY A 59 11.57 11.42 19.24
CA GLY A 59 12.26 10.47 18.35
C GLY A 59 11.47 10.18 17.07
N ILE A 60 10.49 11.02 16.76
CA ILE A 60 9.66 10.89 15.57
C ILE A 60 10.48 11.35 14.36
N VAL A 61 10.68 10.44 13.41
CA VAL A 61 11.37 10.76 12.15
C VAL A 61 10.37 11.37 11.17
N LEU A 62 10.52 12.66 10.91
CA LEU A 62 9.77 13.39 9.88
C LEU A 62 10.65 13.64 8.67
N ARG A 63 10.10 13.50 7.48
CA ARG A 63 10.84 13.67 6.22
C ARG A 63 10.11 14.65 5.32
N LYS A 64 10.88 15.56 4.73
CA LYS A 64 10.35 16.57 3.84
C LYS A 64 9.68 15.90 2.63
N GLY A 65 8.44 16.29 2.33
CA GLY A 65 7.62 15.75 1.25
C GLY A 65 6.98 14.38 1.54
N ALA A 66 7.22 13.77 2.71
CA ALA A 66 6.52 12.54 3.07
C ALA A 66 5.11 12.83 3.61
N ALA A 67 4.16 11.99 3.23
CA ALA A 67 2.80 12.04 3.72
C ALA A 67 2.67 11.20 4.98
N TYR A 68 1.99 11.76 5.97
CA TYR A 68 1.75 11.17 7.28
C TYR A 68 0.27 11.23 7.63
N THR A 69 -0.18 10.26 8.43
CA THR A 69 -1.52 10.25 9.02
C THR A 69 -1.39 10.07 10.52
N LEU A 70 -1.86 11.07 11.28
CA LEU A 70 -2.02 10.98 12.73
C LEU A 70 -3.47 10.56 13.02
N THR A 71 -3.66 9.45 13.74
CA THR A 71 -4.96 9.06 14.30
C THR A 71 -4.87 8.92 15.80
N PHE A 72 -5.94 9.25 16.50
CA PHE A 72 -6.07 9.05 17.94
C PHE A 72 -7.54 9.11 18.36
N THR A 73 -7.88 8.44 19.44
CA THR A 73 -9.15 8.59 20.14
C THR A 73 -8.93 9.41 21.41
N ALA A 74 -9.81 10.37 21.67
CA ALA A 74 -9.73 11.20 22.86
C ALA A 74 -11.10 11.51 23.47
N ARG A 75 -11.12 11.66 24.80
CA ARG A 75 -12.21 12.24 25.60
C ARG A 75 -11.63 13.08 26.72
N ALA A 76 -12.46 13.89 27.36
CA ALA A 76 -12.09 14.67 28.53
C ALA A 76 -13.03 14.42 29.71
N SER A 77 -12.59 14.77 30.92
CA SER A 77 -13.40 14.72 32.15
C SER A 77 -14.59 15.69 32.15
N GLN A 78 -14.60 16.66 31.22
CA GLN A 78 -15.64 17.66 31.05
C GLN A 78 -15.79 18.07 29.59
N VAL A 79 -17.00 18.51 29.22
CA VAL A 79 -17.30 19.03 27.87
C VAL A 79 -16.57 20.34 27.59
N ASN A 80 -16.43 20.68 26.31
CA ASN A 80 -15.78 21.91 25.84
C ASN A 80 -14.30 22.01 26.22
N THR A 81 -13.62 20.87 26.42
CA THR A 81 -12.18 20.85 26.72
C THR A 81 -11.37 21.03 25.44
N SER A 82 -10.49 22.03 25.39
CA SER A 82 -9.61 22.22 24.25
C SER A 82 -8.36 21.33 24.36
N LEU A 83 -7.98 20.70 23.25
CA LEU A 83 -6.75 19.92 23.13
C LEU A 83 -6.04 20.33 21.84
N ARG A 84 -4.81 20.82 21.94
CA ARG A 84 -3.95 21.05 20.79
C ARG A 84 -3.13 19.80 20.49
N VAL A 85 -2.99 19.48 19.22
CA VAL A 85 -2.29 18.30 18.73
C VAL A 85 -1.29 18.74 17.68
N GLN A 86 -0.02 18.38 17.88
CA GLN A 86 1.08 18.74 17.02
C GLN A 86 1.91 17.53 16.60
N VAL A 87 2.39 17.56 15.36
CA VAL A 87 3.51 16.75 14.90
C VAL A 87 4.57 17.69 14.34
N GLY A 88 5.75 17.71 14.93
CA GLY A 88 6.73 18.77 14.65
C GLY A 88 8.08 18.55 15.31
N LEU A 89 8.89 19.60 15.38
CA LEU A 89 10.14 19.60 16.14
C LEU A 89 9.85 19.57 17.65
N GLY A 90 10.58 18.73 18.39
CA GLY A 90 10.51 18.68 19.86
C GLY A 90 11.42 19.68 20.58
N SER A 91 11.95 20.66 19.84
CA SER A 91 12.78 21.74 20.36
C SER A 91 12.57 22.99 19.53
N ASP A 92 13.08 24.12 20.02
CA ASP A 92 13.16 25.37 19.25
C ASP A 92 13.73 25.10 17.83
N PRO A 93 13.12 25.64 16.77
CA PRO A 93 12.04 26.66 16.72
C PRO A 93 10.59 26.12 16.83
N TRP A 94 10.38 24.88 17.26
CA TRP A 94 9.05 24.26 17.46
C TRP A 94 8.19 24.22 16.20
N THR A 95 8.81 24.21 15.03
CA THR A 95 8.09 24.17 13.75
C THR A 95 7.25 22.90 13.67
N ALA A 96 5.98 23.05 13.33
CA ALA A 96 5.04 21.95 13.23
C ALA A 96 4.73 21.62 11.76
N ALA A 97 4.76 20.33 11.43
CA ALA A 97 4.23 19.80 10.18
C ALA A 97 2.71 19.60 10.25
N LEU A 98 2.18 19.34 11.44
CA LEU A 98 0.74 19.34 11.76
C LEU A 98 0.52 20.13 13.05
N ASP A 99 -0.48 21.02 13.05
CA ASP A 99 -0.92 21.75 14.24
C ASP A 99 -2.44 21.94 14.18
N LYS A 100 -3.17 21.33 15.11
CA LYS A 100 -4.64 21.34 15.17
C LYS A 100 -5.10 21.53 16.61
N THR A 101 -6.21 22.22 16.77
CA THR A 101 -6.93 22.28 18.06
C THR A 101 -8.28 21.62 17.89
N VAL A 102 -8.61 20.70 18.80
CA VAL A 102 -9.89 20.00 18.86
C VAL A 102 -10.62 20.35 20.16
N VAL A 103 -11.94 20.22 20.14
CA VAL A 103 -12.79 20.38 21.32
C VAL A 103 -13.36 19.02 21.70
N LEU A 104 -13.09 18.60 22.93
CA LEU A 104 -13.46 17.30 23.45
C LEU A 104 -14.72 17.38 24.31
N GLY A 105 -15.52 16.32 24.21
CA GLY A 105 -16.59 15.98 25.13
C GLY A 105 -16.17 14.91 26.14
N THR A 106 -17.14 14.38 26.86
CA THR A 106 -16.95 13.26 27.81
C THR A 106 -17.06 11.88 27.16
N VAL A 107 -17.21 11.83 25.83
CA VAL A 107 -17.36 10.61 25.03
C VAL A 107 -16.17 10.48 24.10
N ASP A 108 -15.68 9.24 23.95
CA ASP A 108 -14.60 8.93 23.02
C ASP A 108 -14.92 9.40 21.61
N THR A 109 -14.02 10.20 21.05
CA THR A 109 -14.10 10.71 19.69
C THR A 109 -12.79 10.37 18.98
N SER A 110 -12.88 9.76 17.80
CA SER A 110 -11.72 9.44 16.98
C SER A 110 -11.42 10.57 16.00
N PHE A 111 -10.13 10.90 15.87
CA PHE A 111 -9.60 11.95 15.01
C PHE A 111 -8.63 11.35 14.00
N VAL A 112 -8.66 11.89 12.77
CA VAL A 112 -7.77 11.48 11.67
C VAL A 112 -7.26 12.74 10.97
N TYR A 113 -5.94 12.92 10.94
CA TYR A 113 -5.29 14.05 10.28
C TYR A 113 -4.21 13.57 9.32
N THR A 114 -4.41 13.81 8.03
CA THR A 114 -3.39 13.62 6.99
C THR A 114 -2.62 14.92 6.76
N PHE A 115 -1.29 14.85 6.66
CA PHE A 115 -0.45 16.00 6.34
C PHE A 115 0.80 15.58 5.57
N THR A 116 1.39 16.53 4.83
CA THR A 116 2.72 16.35 4.23
C THR A 116 3.71 17.14 5.06
N SER A 117 4.79 16.50 5.52
CA SER A 117 5.80 17.20 6.32
C SER A 117 6.69 18.06 5.43
N ASP A 118 6.88 19.32 5.79
CA ASP A 118 7.95 20.16 5.22
C ASP A 118 9.28 20.02 5.99
N LEU A 119 9.27 19.27 7.09
CA LEU A 119 10.40 19.03 7.99
C LEU A 119 11.16 17.77 7.59
N ASP A 120 12.50 17.83 7.65
CA ASP A 120 13.41 16.67 7.58
C ASP A 120 14.19 16.58 8.90
N THR A 121 13.79 15.67 9.79
CA THR A 121 14.34 15.54 11.16
C THR A 121 14.24 14.11 11.66
N THR A 122 15.15 13.72 12.56
CA THR A 122 15.12 12.45 13.29
C THR A 122 14.70 12.60 14.75
N THR A 123 14.47 13.84 15.19
CA THR A 123 14.17 14.21 16.58
C THR A 123 12.86 14.99 16.68
N GLY A 124 11.90 14.69 15.81
CA GLY A 124 10.55 15.23 15.91
C GLY A 124 9.80 14.65 17.10
N GLN A 125 8.59 15.17 17.32
CA GLN A 125 7.66 14.70 18.33
C GLN A 125 6.22 14.64 17.79
N VAL A 126 5.42 13.76 18.39
CA VAL A 126 3.96 13.89 18.44
C VAL A 126 3.63 14.40 19.83
N SER A 127 2.92 15.52 19.94
CA SER A 127 2.56 16.11 21.23
C SER A 127 1.10 16.54 21.29
N PHE A 128 0.51 16.33 22.46
CA PHE A 128 -0.80 16.81 22.83
C PHE A 128 -0.61 17.85 23.93
N GLN A 129 -1.27 18.99 23.81
CA GLN A 129 -1.12 20.10 24.74
C GLN A 129 -2.50 20.51 25.23
N MET A 130 -2.61 20.64 26.55
CA MET A 130 -3.82 21.04 27.22
C MET A 130 -3.52 22.11 28.28
N GLY A 131 -4.58 22.73 28.77
CA GLY A 131 -4.54 23.78 29.76
C GLY A 131 -5.66 24.78 29.50
N GLN A 132 -6.39 25.11 30.56
CA GLN A 132 -7.59 25.94 30.50
C GLN A 132 -7.93 26.59 31.85
N GLY A 133 -6.94 26.70 32.75
CA GLY A 133 -7.05 27.33 34.07
C GLY A 133 -7.95 26.56 35.05
N THR A 134 -8.42 25.36 34.70
CA THR A 134 -9.25 24.51 35.54
C THR A 134 -8.75 23.07 35.49
N PRO A 135 -8.91 22.29 36.57
CA PRO A 135 -8.50 20.89 36.57
C PRO A 135 -9.23 20.13 35.47
N VAL A 136 -8.47 19.41 34.65
CA VAL A 136 -9.02 18.60 33.57
C VAL A 136 -8.19 17.34 33.39
N THR A 137 -8.86 16.24 33.08
CA THR A 137 -8.22 15.02 32.60
C THR A 137 -8.62 14.77 31.16
N VAL A 138 -7.64 14.54 30.29
CA VAL A 138 -7.82 14.08 28.92
C VAL A 138 -7.37 12.63 28.84
N THR A 139 -8.24 11.74 28.37
CA THR A 139 -7.87 10.35 28.09
C THR A 139 -7.54 10.22 26.61
N LEU A 140 -6.37 9.67 26.29
CA LEU A 140 -5.95 9.30 24.93
C LEU A 140 -5.96 7.78 24.76
N ALA A 141 -6.35 7.31 23.59
CA ALA A 141 -6.27 5.91 23.17
C ALA A 141 -5.87 5.82 21.69
N GLU A 142 -5.22 4.72 21.30
CA GLU A 142 -4.86 4.40 19.90
C GLU A 142 -4.12 5.52 19.16
N VAL A 143 -3.10 6.13 19.78
CA VAL A 143 -2.35 7.22 19.16
C VAL A 143 -1.34 6.68 18.15
N ARG A 144 -1.67 6.81 16.87
CA ARG A 144 -0.91 6.27 15.75
C ARG A 144 -0.45 7.40 14.85
N LEU A 145 0.84 7.41 14.51
CA LEU A 145 1.36 8.26 13.45
C LEU A 145 1.97 7.33 12.41
N THR A 146 1.39 7.26 11.23
CA THR A 146 1.90 6.41 10.14
C THR A 146 2.39 7.26 9.00
N THR A 147 3.24 6.69 8.15
CA THR A 147 3.69 7.32 6.91
C THR A 147 3.35 6.43 5.71
N SER A 148 3.03 7.02 4.55
CA SER A 148 2.64 6.28 3.34
C SER A 148 3.62 6.43 2.17
N THR A 149 4.55 7.38 2.19
CA THR A 149 5.56 7.66 1.13
C THR A 149 6.79 6.72 1.12
N VAL A 150 6.76 5.65 0.32
CA VAL A 150 7.72 4.51 0.20
C VAL A 150 9.26 4.77 0.16
N ARG A 151 9.84 5.65 0.97
CA ARG A 151 11.25 6.05 0.93
C ARG A 151 12.16 5.10 1.70
N GLU A 152 11.60 4.28 2.59
CA GLU A 152 12.38 3.25 3.29
C GLU A 152 12.38 1.90 2.56
N GLY A 153 11.83 1.88 1.35
CA GLY A 153 11.75 0.69 0.52
C GLY A 153 10.49 -0.13 0.79
N PHE A 154 10.25 -1.02 -0.15
CA PHE A 154 9.12 -1.93 -0.14
C PHE A 154 9.47 -3.21 0.64
N TYR A 155 8.44 -3.90 1.10
CA TYR A 155 8.59 -5.14 1.85
C TYR A 155 9.04 -6.28 0.95
N VAL A 156 9.98 -7.10 1.43
CA VAL A 156 10.40 -8.34 0.76
C VAL A 156 9.62 -9.47 1.41
N ASP A 157 8.78 -10.16 0.64
CA ASP A 157 8.03 -11.33 1.14
C ASP A 157 9.01 -12.46 1.51
N PRO A 158 9.16 -12.83 2.79
CA PRO A 158 10.03 -13.93 3.19
C PRO A 158 9.53 -15.29 2.70
N ASP A 159 8.25 -15.38 2.31
CA ASP A 159 7.60 -16.61 1.84
C ASP A 159 7.36 -16.62 0.33
N SER A 160 8.12 -15.81 -0.42
CA SER A 160 8.04 -15.80 -1.88
C SER A 160 8.36 -17.16 -2.49
N ASN A 161 7.82 -17.45 -3.67
CA ASN A 161 8.06 -18.73 -4.34
C ASN A 161 9.55 -18.96 -4.64
N ALA A 162 10.30 -17.89 -4.97
CA ALA A 162 11.75 -17.96 -5.13
C ALA A 162 12.48 -18.32 -3.83
N LEU A 163 12.08 -17.74 -2.68
CA LEU A 163 12.68 -18.08 -1.38
C LEU A 163 12.34 -19.51 -0.95
N LYS A 164 11.10 -19.96 -1.17
CA LYS A 164 10.70 -21.35 -0.96
C LYS A 164 11.54 -22.32 -1.80
N TRP A 165 11.73 -22.01 -3.09
CA TRP A 165 12.59 -22.82 -3.95
C TRP A 165 14.04 -22.84 -3.46
N LEU A 166 14.60 -21.69 -3.06
CA LEU A 166 15.96 -21.60 -2.52
C LEU A 166 16.15 -22.40 -1.23
N ALA A 167 15.14 -22.43 -0.36
CA ALA A 167 15.18 -23.22 0.88
C ALA A 167 15.22 -24.73 0.60
N LEU A 168 14.50 -25.18 -0.42
CA LEU A 168 14.49 -26.59 -0.85
C LEU A 168 15.70 -26.97 -1.73
N ASN A 169 16.35 -26.01 -2.37
CA ASN A 169 17.42 -26.23 -3.35
C ASN A 169 18.70 -25.42 -3.03
N PRO A 170 19.27 -25.52 -1.82
CA PRO A 170 20.36 -24.63 -1.39
C PRO A 170 21.67 -24.84 -2.16
N THR A 171 21.87 -26.02 -2.75
CA THR A 171 23.09 -26.42 -3.50
C THR A 171 22.93 -26.36 -5.02
N ASP A 172 21.78 -25.94 -5.55
CA ASP A 172 21.60 -25.76 -6.99
C ASP A 172 22.52 -24.65 -7.50
N GLY A 173 23.18 -24.86 -8.65
CA GLY A 173 24.12 -23.90 -9.23
C GLY A 173 23.52 -22.52 -9.50
N ARG A 174 22.20 -22.42 -9.67
CA ARG A 174 21.45 -21.18 -9.90
C ARG A 174 21.09 -20.45 -8.60
N ALA A 175 21.20 -21.10 -7.45
CA ALA A 175 20.67 -20.60 -6.18
C ALA A 175 21.26 -19.24 -5.78
N ALA A 176 22.57 -19.06 -5.88
CA ALA A 176 23.22 -17.78 -5.54
C ALA A 176 22.74 -16.64 -6.45
N LYS A 177 22.59 -16.92 -7.74
CA LYS A 177 22.16 -15.97 -8.76
C LYS A 177 20.71 -15.54 -8.55
N ILE A 178 19.80 -16.50 -8.39
CA ILE A 178 18.37 -16.26 -8.10
C ILE A 178 18.22 -15.49 -6.79
N ARG A 179 18.98 -15.84 -5.75
CA ARG A 179 18.94 -15.13 -4.45
C ARG A 179 19.29 -13.66 -4.59
N ASN A 180 20.36 -13.35 -5.32
CA ASN A 180 20.88 -11.99 -5.43
C ASN A 180 20.07 -11.12 -6.39
N ALA A 181 19.60 -11.70 -7.50
CA ALA A 181 18.88 -10.96 -8.52
C ALA A 181 17.39 -10.81 -8.19
N ILE A 182 16.75 -11.85 -7.63
CA ILE A 182 15.29 -11.93 -7.49
C ILE A 182 14.88 -11.95 -6.01
N ALA A 183 15.29 -12.98 -5.27
CA ALA A 183 14.64 -13.34 -4.00
C ALA A 183 14.78 -12.28 -2.88
N ARG A 184 15.82 -11.45 -2.92
CA ARG A 184 16.04 -10.35 -1.96
C ARG A 184 15.39 -9.03 -2.38
N ARG A 185 14.69 -9.00 -3.52
CA ARG A 185 14.06 -7.78 -4.04
C ARG A 185 12.60 -7.71 -3.59
N PRO A 186 12.11 -6.51 -3.25
CA PRO A 186 10.71 -6.33 -2.95
C PRO A 186 9.84 -6.54 -4.20
N GLY A 187 8.74 -7.25 -4.04
CA GLY A 187 7.74 -7.46 -5.08
C GLY A 187 6.35 -7.65 -4.48
N ALA A 188 5.32 -7.69 -5.32
CA ALA A 188 3.96 -7.89 -4.86
C ALA A 188 3.73 -9.32 -4.35
N LYS A 189 2.99 -9.44 -3.25
CA LYS A 189 2.35 -10.71 -2.85
C LYS A 189 0.96 -10.76 -3.45
N TRP A 190 0.66 -11.82 -4.18
CA TRP A 190 -0.62 -12.01 -4.84
C TRP A 190 -1.57 -12.77 -3.92
N PHE A 191 -2.83 -12.33 -3.91
CA PHE A 191 -3.91 -12.94 -3.15
C PHE A 191 -5.11 -13.20 -4.06
N GLY A 192 -5.76 -14.34 -3.85
CA GLY A 192 -6.83 -14.81 -4.71
C GLY A 192 -7.71 -15.86 -4.04
N ASP A 193 -8.35 -16.67 -4.87
CA ASP A 193 -9.20 -17.82 -4.51
C ASP A 193 -8.42 -18.97 -3.84
N TRP A 194 -7.09 -18.96 -3.91
CA TRP A 194 -6.23 -19.92 -3.21
C TRP A 194 -6.03 -19.59 -1.72
N ASN A 195 -6.42 -18.40 -1.25
CA ASN A 195 -6.34 -18.04 0.16
C ASN A 195 -7.53 -18.64 0.94
N GLN A 196 -7.24 -19.45 1.97
CA GLN A 196 -8.29 -20.06 2.80
C GLN A 196 -8.96 -19.04 3.73
N ASN A 197 -8.18 -18.10 4.28
CA ASN A 197 -8.67 -17.00 5.11
C ASN A 197 -7.98 -15.70 4.69
N ILE A 198 -8.56 -15.03 3.69
CA ILE A 198 -7.96 -13.82 3.10
C ILE A 198 -7.70 -12.71 4.12
N GLN A 199 -8.60 -12.52 5.10
CA GLN A 199 -8.42 -11.48 6.12
C GLN A 199 -7.18 -11.75 6.97
N ALA A 200 -7.01 -12.99 7.44
CA ALA A 200 -5.86 -13.36 8.26
C ALA A 200 -4.55 -13.34 7.46
N ASP A 201 -4.58 -13.80 6.20
CA ASP A 201 -3.39 -13.83 5.34
C ASP A 201 -2.90 -12.42 5.01
N VAL A 202 -3.81 -11.49 4.72
CA VAL A 202 -3.48 -10.08 4.48
C VAL A 202 -3.00 -9.40 5.77
N ASP A 203 -3.69 -9.61 6.89
CA ASP A 203 -3.29 -9.06 8.19
C ASP A 203 -1.87 -9.49 8.59
N ALA A 204 -1.54 -10.78 8.44
CA ALA A 204 -0.22 -11.29 8.73
C ALA A 204 0.86 -10.64 7.86
N TYR A 205 0.61 -10.52 6.55
CA TYR A 205 1.56 -9.93 5.62
C TYR A 205 1.80 -8.44 5.87
N VAL A 206 0.72 -7.67 6.06
CA VAL A 206 0.81 -6.22 6.31
C VAL A 206 1.39 -5.93 7.70
N SER A 207 1.09 -6.76 8.72
CA SER A 207 1.73 -6.66 10.04
C SER A 207 3.23 -6.92 9.99
N ALA A 208 3.67 -7.94 9.26
CA ALA A 208 5.09 -8.23 9.11
C ALA A 208 5.83 -7.10 8.38
N ALA A 209 5.20 -6.51 7.36
CA ALA A 209 5.74 -5.35 6.67
C ALA A 209 5.87 -4.12 7.58
N ALA A 210 4.83 -3.84 8.39
CA ALA A 210 4.85 -2.77 9.38
C ALA A 210 5.94 -2.98 10.45
N ALA A 211 6.08 -4.21 10.95
CA ALA A 211 7.14 -4.56 11.91
C ALA A 211 8.55 -4.42 11.31
N ALA A 212 8.70 -4.65 10.00
CA ALA A 212 9.96 -4.47 9.28
C ALA A 212 10.22 -3.02 8.85
N GLY A 213 9.28 -2.10 9.08
CA GLY A 213 9.42 -0.73 8.62
C GLY A 213 9.43 -0.64 7.10
N LYS A 214 8.52 -1.33 6.41
CA LYS A 214 8.43 -1.37 4.95
C LYS A 214 6.98 -1.27 4.46
N VAL A 215 6.79 -0.75 3.25
CA VAL A 215 5.46 -0.75 2.60
C VAL A 215 5.25 -2.08 1.87
N PRO A 216 4.21 -2.85 2.21
CA PRO A 216 3.86 -4.04 1.44
C PRO A 216 3.24 -3.65 0.09
N ILE A 217 3.61 -4.40 -0.94
CA ILE A 217 2.92 -4.39 -2.24
C ILE A 217 2.05 -5.65 -2.28
N LEU A 218 0.76 -5.49 -2.52
CA LEU A 218 -0.20 -6.57 -2.62
C LEU A 218 -0.87 -6.51 -4.00
N ALA A 219 -1.19 -7.67 -4.57
CA ALA A 219 -2.05 -7.77 -5.75
C ALA A 219 -3.35 -8.48 -5.33
N ALA A 220 -4.47 -7.79 -5.45
CA ALA A 220 -5.80 -8.36 -5.28
C ALA A 220 -6.23 -8.97 -6.62
N TYR A 221 -6.36 -10.30 -6.69
CA TYR A 221 -6.55 -11.02 -7.94
C TYR A 221 -7.60 -12.13 -7.79
N ASN A 222 -8.85 -11.76 -7.50
CA ASN A 222 -9.92 -12.72 -7.23
C ASN A 222 -11.22 -12.44 -7.99
N MET A 223 -11.20 -11.59 -9.02
CA MET A 223 -12.41 -11.21 -9.77
C MET A 223 -13.24 -12.42 -10.20
N TYR A 224 -14.57 -12.29 -10.10
CA TYR A 224 -15.50 -13.27 -10.65
C TYR A 224 -15.28 -13.44 -12.16
N TRP A 225 -15.06 -14.69 -12.60
CA TRP A 225 -14.58 -15.05 -13.94
C TRP A 225 -13.21 -14.47 -14.29
N ARG A 226 -12.25 -14.59 -13.37
CA ARG A 226 -10.87 -14.15 -13.61
C ARG A 226 -10.32 -14.77 -14.89
N ASP A 227 -9.58 -13.96 -15.63
CA ASP A 227 -8.89 -14.33 -16.88
C ASP A 227 -9.80 -14.88 -18.01
N ASN A 228 -11.13 -14.73 -17.89
CA ASN A 228 -12.11 -15.23 -18.88
C ASN A 228 -11.90 -16.70 -19.32
N GLY A 229 -11.27 -17.53 -18.48
CA GLY A 229 -10.94 -18.93 -18.79
C GLY A 229 -9.53 -19.18 -19.37
N GLY A 230 -8.64 -18.19 -19.37
CA GLY A 230 -7.23 -18.33 -19.78
C GLY A 230 -6.33 -19.08 -18.79
N GLU A 231 -5.02 -18.93 -18.91
CA GLU A 231 -4.01 -19.67 -18.13
C GLU A 231 -4.12 -19.44 -16.61
N SER A 232 -4.57 -18.24 -16.19
CA SER A 232 -4.72 -17.86 -14.79
C SER A 232 -6.19 -17.78 -14.35
N HIS A 233 -7.07 -18.53 -15.02
CA HIS A 233 -8.49 -18.60 -14.68
C HIS A 233 -8.75 -18.98 -13.21
N GLY A 234 -9.97 -18.70 -12.76
CA GLY A 234 -10.41 -18.94 -11.39
C GLY A 234 -11.17 -17.73 -10.87
N GLY A 235 -10.85 -17.35 -9.65
CA GLY A 235 -11.48 -16.22 -8.96
C GLY A 235 -12.68 -16.64 -8.12
N ALA A 236 -13.37 -15.65 -7.56
CA ALA A 236 -14.54 -15.90 -6.73
C ALA A 236 -15.63 -16.67 -7.49
N LEU A 237 -16.37 -17.52 -6.76
CA LEU A 237 -17.43 -18.36 -7.36
C LEU A 237 -18.71 -17.59 -7.69
N THR A 238 -18.95 -16.46 -7.03
CA THR A 238 -20.08 -15.57 -7.30
C THR A 238 -19.68 -14.10 -7.12
N PRO A 239 -20.44 -13.14 -7.68
CA PRO A 239 -20.26 -11.72 -7.41
C PRO A 239 -20.30 -11.37 -5.91
N GLU A 240 -21.17 -12.01 -5.13
CA GLU A 240 -21.31 -11.78 -3.69
C GLU A 240 -20.09 -12.31 -2.93
N ALA A 241 -19.59 -13.49 -3.32
CA ALA A 241 -18.36 -14.05 -2.76
C ALA A 241 -17.15 -13.14 -3.03
N TYR A 242 -17.10 -12.51 -4.21
CA TYR A 242 -16.06 -11.52 -4.54
C TYR A 242 -16.15 -10.30 -3.61
N LYS A 243 -17.34 -9.72 -3.44
CA LYS A 243 -17.53 -8.56 -2.54
C LYS A 243 -17.13 -8.89 -1.10
N ALA A 244 -17.55 -10.05 -0.59
CA ALA A 244 -17.17 -10.52 0.74
C ALA A 244 -15.65 -10.73 0.87
N TRP A 245 -14.99 -11.24 -0.18
CA TRP A 245 -13.53 -11.38 -0.22
C TRP A 245 -12.82 -10.03 -0.21
N VAL A 246 -13.31 -9.03 -0.96
CA VAL A 246 -12.79 -7.66 -0.95
C VAL A 246 -12.91 -7.04 0.45
N ASP A 247 -14.07 -7.17 1.09
CA ASP A 247 -14.30 -6.63 2.44
C ASP A 247 -13.33 -7.26 3.45
N ALA A 248 -13.15 -8.58 3.37
CA ALA A 248 -12.22 -9.32 4.21
C ALA A 248 -10.75 -8.93 3.95
N PHE A 249 -10.38 -8.69 2.68
CA PHE A 249 -9.06 -8.18 2.32
C PHE A 249 -8.81 -6.80 2.95
N VAL A 250 -9.74 -5.87 2.75
CA VAL A 250 -9.67 -4.50 3.30
C VAL A 250 -9.61 -4.51 4.83
N ALA A 251 -10.39 -5.40 5.47
CA ALA A 251 -10.33 -5.62 6.91
C ALA A 251 -8.96 -6.15 7.37
N GLY A 252 -8.35 -7.05 6.58
CA GLY A 252 -7.00 -7.56 6.82
C GLY A 252 -5.93 -6.47 6.72
N ILE A 253 -6.08 -5.49 5.82
CA ILE A 253 -5.18 -4.32 5.81
C ILE A 253 -5.37 -3.49 7.08
N GLY A 254 -6.61 -3.29 7.51
CA GLY A 254 -6.94 -2.43 8.65
C GLY A 254 -6.64 -0.97 8.34
N ASP A 255 -5.89 -0.31 9.22
CA ASP A 255 -5.49 1.10 9.08
C ASP A 255 -3.98 1.24 8.81
N ARG A 256 -3.36 0.21 8.24
CA ARG A 256 -1.91 0.18 7.94
C ARG A 256 -1.62 0.63 6.49
N PRO A 257 -0.45 1.21 6.23
CA PRO A 257 -0.06 1.60 4.88
C PRO A 257 0.17 0.38 3.98
N ALA A 258 -0.38 0.43 2.76
CA ALA A 258 -0.22 -0.62 1.77
C ALA A 258 -0.35 -0.08 0.34
N ILE A 259 0.35 -0.70 -0.61
CA ILE A 259 0.08 -0.56 -2.04
C ILE A 259 -0.72 -1.76 -2.48
N VAL A 260 -1.86 -1.53 -3.13
CA VAL A 260 -2.73 -2.60 -3.65
C VAL A 260 -2.88 -2.42 -5.15
N ILE A 261 -2.46 -3.40 -5.92
CA ILE A 261 -2.77 -3.52 -7.34
C ILE A 261 -4.10 -4.26 -7.45
N VAL A 262 -5.11 -3.59 -7.98
CA VAL A 262 -6.49 -4.09 -7.97
C VAL A 262 -6.80 -4.74 -9.30
N GLU A 263 -6.97 -6.05 -9.23
CA GLU A 263 -7.49 -6.92 -10.28
C GLU A 263 -6.78 -6.76 -11.64
N PRO A 264 -5.49 -7.15 -11.71
CA PRO A 264 -4.75 -7.25 -12.96
C PRO A 264 -5.58 -7.82 -14.12
N ASP A 265 -5.50 -7.17 -15.29
CA ASP A 265 -6.17 -7.50 -16.56
C ASP A 265 -7.71 -7.39 -16.57
N SER A 266 -8.35 -7.25 -15.41
CA SER A 266 -9.79 -7.37 -15.25
C SER A 266 -10.59 -6.36 -16.11
N LEU A 267 -10.15 -5.10 -16.14
CA LEU A 267 -10.77 -4.07 -16.99
C LEU A 267 -10.31 -4.18 -18.46
N ALA A 268 -9.07 -4.60 -18.69
CA ALA A 268 -8.54 -4.79 -20.04
C ALA A 268 -9.23 -5.96 -20.79
N GLN A 269 -9.70 -6.97 -20.06
CA GLN A 269 -10.43 -8.12 -20.57
C GLN A 269 -11.96 -7.95 -20.54
N ALA A 270 -12.49 -6.88 -19.93
CA ALA A 270 -13.93 -6.73 -19.69
C ALA A 270 -14.76 -6.91 -20.99
N GLU A 271 -14.34 -6.29 -22.09
CA GLU A 271 -15.08 -6.35 -23.37
C GLU A 271 -14.95 -7.70 -24.10
N SER A 272 -14.12 -8.62 -23.61
CA SER A 272 -14.04 -10.00 -24.12
C SER A 272 -15.08 -10.94 -23.49
N LEU A 273 -15.83 -10.48 -22.47
CA LEU A 273 -16.92 -11.25 -21.89
C LEU A 273 -18.13 -11.34 -22.85
N PRO A 274 -18.78 -12.52 -22.94
CA PRO A 274 -19.68 -12.84 -24.04
C PRO A 274 -21.01 -12.08 -24.02
N THR A 275 -21.48 -11.62 -22.85
CA THR A 275 -22.78 -10.95 -22.71
C THR A 275 -22.62 -9.56 -22.11
N GLN A 276 -23.53 -8.64 -22.43
CA GLN A 276 -23.54 -7.30 -21.83
C GLN A 276 -23.68 -7.38 -20.30
N GLU A 277 -24.52 -8.29 -19.80
CA GLU A 277 -24.69 -8.52 -18.37
C GLU A 277 -23.38 -8.92 -17.67
N ALA A 278 -22.58 -9.78 -18.30
CA ALA A 278 -21.27 -10.16 -17.80
C ALA A 278 -20.32 -8.96 -17.71
N ARG A 279 -20.32 -8.11 -18.75
CA ARG A 279 -19.51 -6.88 -18.80
C ARG A 279 -19.93 -5.88 -17.73
N ASP A 280 -21.22 -5.63 -17.59
CA ASP A 280 -21.76 -4.73 -16.57
C ASP A 280 -21.42 -5.24 -15.17
N LYS A 281 -21.50 -6.56 -14.95
CA LYS A 281 -21.11 -7.17 -13.69
C LYS A 281 -19.62 -7.00 -13.39
N ARG A 282 -18.74 -7.12 -14.39
CA ARG A 282 -17.29 -6.86 -14.24
C ARG A 282 -17.01 -5.42 -13.78
N TYR A 283 -17.65 -4.44 -14.42
CA TYR A 283 -17.49 -3.03 -14.03
C TYR A 283 -18.08 -2.73 -12.65
N GLU A 284 -19.22 -3.33 -12.29
CA GLU A 284 -19.83 -3.23 -10.96
C GLU A 284 -18.87 -3.73 -9.86
N LEU A 285 -18.27 -4.90 -10.06
CA LEU A 285 -17.36 -5.50 -9.08
C LEU A 285 -16.03 -4.73 -8.99
N SER A 286 -15.50 -4.24 -10.12
CA SER A 286 -14.35 -3.34 -10.11
C SER A 286 -14.64 -2.06 -9.32
N THR A 287 -15.82 -1.46 -9.53
CA THR A 287 -16.23 -0.24 -8.80
C THR A 287 -16.34 -0.50 -7.31
N TYR A 288 -16.90 -1.65 -6.92
CA TYR A 288 -16.98 -2.05 -5.50
C TYR A 288 -15.59 -2.13 -4.86
N ALA A 289 -14.63 -2.80 -5.52
CA ALA A 289 -13.26 -2.89 -5.03
C ALA A 289 -12.58 -1.52 -4.97
N ALA A 290 -12.73 -0.69 -5.99
CA ALA A 290 -12.19 0.67 -6.03
C ALA A 290 -12.69 1.50 -4.84
N GLN A 291 -13.99 1.42 -4.53
CA GLN A 291 -14.60 2.12 -3.39
C GLN A 291 -14.09 1.58 -2.05
N ALA A 292 -14.05 0.25 -1.88
CA ALA A 292 -13.63 -0.38 -0.64
C ALA A 292 -12.15 -0.08 -0.31
N PHE A 293 -11.25 -0.20 -1.28
CA PHE A 293 -9.84 0.15 -1.08
C PHE A 293 -9.62 1.67 -1.00
N GLY A 294 -10.32 2.45 -1.83
CA GLY A 294 -10.23 3.92 -1.87
C GLY A 294 -10.69 4.60 -0.58
N ALA A 295 -11.57 3.96 0.19
CA ALA A 295 -12.00 4.43 1.50
C ALA A 295 -10.90 4.36 2.58
N LYS A 296 -9.78 3.67 2.32
CA LYS A 296 -8.68 3.52 3.29
C LYS A 296 -7.62 4.60 3.08
N PRO A 297 -7.43 5.54 4.01
CA PRO A 297 -6.58 6.73 3.80
C PRO A 297 -5.09 6.42 3.63
N LEU A 298 -4.65 5.25 4.09
CA LEU A 298 -3.26 4.80 4.02
C LEU A 298 -3.00 3.77 2.93
N VAL A 299 -4.05 3.36 2.20
CA VAL A 299 -3.95 2.44 1.08
C VAL A 299 -3.82 3.22 -0.21
N ARG A 300 -2.82 2.86 -1.02
CA ARG A 300 -2.68 3.34 -2.39
C ARG A 300 -3.13 2.22 -3.31
N ALA A 301 -4.41 2.26 -3.67
CA ALA A 301 -5.01 1.30 -4.58
C ALA A 301 -4.83 1.76 -6.02
N TYR A 302 -4.28 0.92 -6.88
CA TYR A 302 -4.07 1.18 -8.30
C TYR A 302 -4.96 0.23 -9.08
N LEU A 303 -5.97 0.75 -9.80
CA LEU A 303 -6.74 -0.07 -10.74
C LEU A 303 -5.85 -0.48 -11.90
N ASP A 304 -5.83 -1.76 -12.25
CA ASP A 304 -5.09 -2.20 -13.42
C ASP A 304 -5.66 -1.59 -14.71
N ALA A 305 -4.77 -1.10 -15.56
CA ALA A 305 -5.09 -0.42 -16.81
C ALA A 305 -4.46 -1.12 -18.02
N GLY A 306 -4.14 -2.41 -17.90
CA GLY A 306 -3.51 -3.19 -18.95
C GLY A 306 -2.12 -2.66 -19.31
N ASN A 307 -1.78 -2.68 -20.59
CA ASN A 307 -0.45 -2.34 -21.10
C ASN A 307 -0.51 -1.59 -22.44
N ALA A 308 0.64 -1.07 -22.89
CA ALA A 308 0.73 -0.11 -23.99
C ALA A 308 0.44 -0.75 -25.36
N THR A 309 0.56 -2.07 -25.47
CA THR A 309 0.39 -2.82 -26.70
C THR A 309 -0.93 -3.58 -26.78
N TRP A 310 -1.79 -3.44 -25.77
CA TRP A 310 -3.12 -4.08 -25.72
C TRP A 310 -4.27 -3.16 -26.10
N LEU A 311 -4.52 -2.09 -25.34
CA LEU A 311 -5.68 -1.20 -25.52
C LEU A 311 -5.23 0.22 -25.82
N LYS A 312 -6.02 0.95 -26.63
CA LYS A 312 -5.76 2.37 -26.88
C LYS A 312 -6.02 3.20 -25.61
N PRO A 313 -5.31 4.32 -25.37
CA PRO A 313 -5.46 5.11 -24.16
C PRO A 313 -6.90 5.55 -23.85
N ALA A 314 -7.64 6.04 -24.86
CA ALA A 314 -9.02 6.49 -24.68
C ALA A 314 -9.98 5.34 -24.31
N GLU A 315 -9.74 4.13 -24.85
CA GLU A 315 -10.52 2.95 -24.49
C GLU A 315 -10.24 2.55 -23.04
N THR A 316 -8.96 2.51 -22.64
CA THR A 316 -8.55 2.24 -21.26
C THR A 316 -9.16 3.25 -20.28
N ALA A 317 -9.10 4.55 -20.59
CA ALA A 317 -9.73 5.59 -19.77
C ALA A 317 -11.24 5.38 -19.61
N ALA A 318 -11.95 5.06 -20.70
CA ALA A 318 -13.39 4.78 -20.64
C ALA A 318 -13.72 3.57 -19.74
N ARG A 319 -12.90 2.52 -19.76
CA ARG A 319 -13.06 1.34 -18.91
C ARG A 319 -12.74 1.63 -17.44
N LEU A 320 -11.70 2.40 -17.17
CA LEU A 320 -11.34 2.85 -15.82
C LEU A 320 -12.45 3.71 -15.18
N ILE A 321 -13.08 4.59 -15.96
CA ILE A 321 -14.23 5.39 -15.51
C ILE A 321 -15.38 4.47 -15.10
N LYS A 322 -15.75 3.49 -15.94
CA LYS A 322 -16.76 2.49 -15.60
C LYS A 322 -16.36 1.60 -14.41
N GLY A 323 -15.06 1.38 -14.23
CA GLY A 323 -14.47 0.57 -13.16
C GLY A 323 -14.27 1.30 -11.83
N GLY A 324 -14.67 2.57 -11.72
CA GLY A 324 -14.66 3.32 -10.46
C GLY A 324 -13.36 4.07 -10.14
N ILE A 325 -12.54 4.43 -11.14
CA ILE A 325 -11.24 5.11 -10.94
C ILE A 325 -11.32 6.39 -10.09
N ALA A 326 -12.47 7.08 -10.05
CA ALA A 326 -12.66 8.26 -9.20
C ALA A 326 -12.50 7.97 -7.70
N SER A 327 -12.63 6.71 -7.26
CA SER A 327 -12.43 6.32 -5.86
C SER A 327 -10.96 6.12 -5.48
N THR A 328 -10.05 5.93 -6.44
CA THR A 328 -8.64 5.60 -6.17
C THR A 328 -7.65 6.60 -6.77
N GLU A 329 -8.01 7.25 -7.88
CA GLU A 329 -7.22 8.23 -8.63
C GLU A 329 -5.82 7.69 -9.00
N ARG A 330 -5.71 6.38 -9.19
CA ARG A 330 -4.45 5.66 -9.32
C ARG A 330 -4.59 4.45 -10.23
N ILE A 331 -3.65 4.27 -11.16
CA ILE A 331 -3.66 3.16 -12.13
C ILE A 331 -2.34 2.37 -12.16
N ALA A 332 -2.39 1.08 -12.47
CA ALA A 332 -1.22 0.24 -12.70
C ALA A 332 -1.08 -0.07 -14.20
N ILE A 333 0.13 0.10 -14.74
CA ILE A 333 0.44 -0.16 -16.15
C ILE A 333 1.42 -1.33 -16.26
N GLY A 334 1.18 -2.22 -17.22
CA GLY A 334 2.15 -3.22 -17.66
C GLY A 334 2.24 -4.45 -16.75
N VAL A 335 1.27 -4.67 -15.85
CA VAL A 335 1.30 -5.79 -14.90
C VAL A 335 1.49 -7.11 -15.66
N SER A 336 2.50 -7.88 -15.24
CA SER A 336 2.89 -9.14 -15.89
C SER A 336 3.35 -9.06 -17.34
N ASN A 337 3.48 -7.86 -17.93
CA ASN A 337 3.88 -7.68 -19.32
C ASN A 337 5.39 -7.35 -19.44
N PHE A 338 5.83 -7.02 -20.65
CA PHE A 338 7.22 -6.80 -21.01
C PHE A 338 7.47 -5.45 -21.67
N ASP A 339 6.44 -4.63 -21.94
CA ASP A 339 6.60 -3.30 -22.52
C ASP A 339 7.70 -2.50 -21.79
N ALA A 340 8.62 -1.93 -22.56
CA ALA A 340 9.74 -1.17 -22.01
C ALA A 340 9.24 0.00 -21.14
N THR A 341 10.01 0.34 -20.11
CA THR A 341 9.56 1.32 -19.09
C THR A 341 9.19 2.68 -19.69
N ASP A 342 9.91 3.14 -20.70
CA ASP A 342 9.62 4.38 -21.42
C ASP A 342 8.31 4.31 -22.22
N ILE A 343 8.05 3.17 -22.87
CA ILE A 343 6.80 2.90 -23.59
C ILE A 343 5.62 2.87 -22.61
N SER A 344 5.72 2.11 -21.52
CA SER A 344 4.69 2.07 -20.47
C SER A 344 4.47 3.44 -19.82
N CYS A 345 5.54 4.23 -19.64
CA CYS A 345 5.43 5.58 -19.12
C CYS A 345 4.70 6.53 -20.08
N GLY A 346 5.03 6.48 -21.37
CA GLY A 346 4.33 7.24 -22.40
C GLY A 346 2.84 6.90 -22.46
N TYR A 347 2.52 5.60 -22.39
CA TYR A 347 1.15 5.12 -22.32
C TYR A 347 0.42 5.61 -21.07
N GLY A 348 1.05 5.53 -19.89
CA GLY A 348 0.49 6.03 -18.63
C GLY A 348 0.10 7.51 -18.71
N HIS A 349 0.96 8.37 -19.29
CA HIS A 349 0.64 9.79 -19.52
C HIS A 349 -0.55 9.99 -20.45
N GLN A 350 -0.64 9.20 -21.51
CA GLN A 350 -1.76 9.28 -22.46
C GLN A 350 -3.07 8.90 -21.77
N VAL A 351 -3.09 7.81 -20.99
CA VAL A 351 -4.28 7.40 -20.23
C VAL A 351 -4.68 8.47 -19.20
N VAL A 352 -3.72 9.03 -18.46
CA VAL A 352 -3.99 10.14 -17.52
C VAL A 352 -4.55 11.37 -18.24
N THR A 353 -4.08 11.68 -19.45
CA THR A 353 -4.59 12.79 -20.28
C THR A 353 -6.03 12.56 -20.72
N GLU A 354 -6.38 11.33 -21.12
CA GLU A 354 -7.74 10.95 -21.50
C GLU A 354 -8.69 11.01 -20.30
N LEU A 355 -8.25 10.52 -19.13
CA LEU A 355 -9.01 10.63 -17.87
C LEU A 355 -9.26 12.08 -17.47
N ALA A 356 -8.24 12.94 -17.57
CA ALA A 356 -8.37 14.36 -17.28
C ALA A 356 -9.36 15.05 -18.23
N SER A 357 -9.34 14.68 -19.52
CA SER A 357 -10.29 15.18 -20.53
C SER A 357 -11.74 14.75 -20.23
N ALA A 358 -11.92 13.63 -19.53
CA ALA A 358 -13.20 13.14 -19.04
C ALA A 358 -13.57 13.63 -17.63
N GLY A 359 -12.77 14.53 -17.03
CA GLY A 359 -13.05 15.16 -15.73
C GLY A 359 -12.46 14.44 -14.51
N VAL A 360 -11.71 13.35 -14.69
CA VAL A 360 -10.97 12.66 -13.61
C VAL A 360 -9.52 13.16 -13.62
N THR A 361 -9.22 14.14 -12.78
CA THR A 361 -7.91 14.82 -12.75
C THR A 361 -7.02 14.29 -11.62
N GLY A 362 -5.72 14.61 -11.66
CA GLY A 362 -4.78 14.25 -10.58
C GLY A 362 -4.39 12.76 -10.52
N VAL A 363 -4.81 11.96 -11.51
CA VAL A 363 -4.54 10.52 -11.55
C VAL A 363 -3.05 10.25 -11.62
N LYS A 364 -2.57 9.36 -10.75
CA LYS A 364 -1.19 8.87 -10.74
C LYS A 364 -1.09 7.47 -11.30
N PHE A 365 0.09 7.05 -11.70
CA PHE A 365 0.30 5.69 -12.19
C PHE A 365 1.58 5.04 -11.69
N VAL A 366 1.59 3.71 -11.65
CA VAL A 366 2.78 2.87 -11.44
C VAL A 366 3.02 1.98 -12.64
N ILE A 367 4.25 1.51 -12.79
CA ILE A 367 4.64 0.61 -13.88
C ILE A 367 5.17 -0.69 -13.29
N ASP A 368 4.69 -1.83 -13.78
CA ASP A 368 5.35 -3.11 -13.54
C ASP A 368 6.63 -3.20 -14.37
N THR A 369 7.75 -3.40 -13.68
CA THR A 369 9.10 -3.45 -14.24
C THR A 369 9.78 -4.78 -13.94
N ALA A 370 9.02 -5.76 -13.47
CA ALA A 370 9.54 -7.07 -13.10
C ALA A 370 10.37 -7.73 -14.21
N ARG A 371 9.92 -7.64 -15.47
CA ARG A 371 10.46 -8.41 -16.59
C ARG A 371 10.69 -7.62 -17.89
N ASN A 372 10.63 -6.29 -17.84
CA ASN A 372 10.67 -5.44 -19.05
C ASN A 372 12.07 -4.88 -19.41
N GLY A 373 13.16 -5.47 -18.89
CA GLY A 373 14.52 -4.96 -19.09
C GLY A 373 15.00 -4.98 -20.55
N ASN A 374 14.43 -5.86 -21.38
CA ASN A 374 14.66 -5.93 -22.83
C ASN A 374 13.43 -5.46 -23.64
N GLY A 375 12.43 -4.84 -23.00
CA GLY A 375 11.16 -4.49 -23.63
C GLY A 375 10.35 -5.71 -24.08
N ALA A 376 9.38 -5.49 -24.98
CA ALA A 376 8.51 -6.52 -25.54
C ALA A 376 8.82 -6.83 -27.02
N VAL A 377 9.94 -6.31 -27.55
CA VAL A 377 10.35 -6.54 -28.94
C VAL A 377 11.53 -7.52 -28.96
N ASP A 378 11.50 -8.50 -29.87
CA ASP A 378 12.60 -9.43 -30.10
C ASP A 378 13.68 -8.86 -31.02
N ASP A 379 14.77 -9.60 -31.23
CA ASP A 379 15.89 -9.17 -32.07
C ASP A 379 15.51 -8.98 -33.55
N ASN A 380 14.36 -9.52 -33.97
CA ASN A 380 13.81 -9.36 -35.32
C ASN A 380 12.85 -8.17 -35.45
N GLY A 381 12.64 -7.41 -34.37
CA GLY A 381 11.70 -6.29 -34.35
C GLY A 381 10.23 -6.70 -34.18
N GLN A 382 9.95 -7.96 -33.80
CA GLN A 382 8.59 -8.46 -33.59
C GLN A 382 8.19 -8.33 -32.12
N HIS A 383 6.92 -8.00 -31.87
CA HIS A 383 6.38 -8.02 -30.52
C HIS A 383 6.27 -9.47 -30.02
N VAL A 384 6.77 -9.73 -28.82
CA VAL A 384 6.72 -11.06 -28.21
C VAL A 384 5.33 -11.38 -27.67
N ASP A 385 5.02 -12.67 -27.54
CA ASP A 385 3.82 -13.10 -26.82
C ASP A 385 3.94 -12.76 -25.31
N TYR A 386 2.82 -12.59 -24.63
CA TYR A 386 2.77 -12.35 -23.18
C TYR A 386 3.16 -13.61 -22.38
N CYS A 387 2.99 -14.78 -22.97
CA CYS A 387 3.03 -16.05 -22.26
C CYS A 387 4.45 -16.66 -22.26
N ASN A 388 5.23 -16.43 -21.18
CA ASN A 388 6.61 -16.91 -21.02
C ASN A 388 7.53 -16.74 -22.26
N PRO A 389 7.65 -15.54 -22.86
CA PRO A 389 8.52 -15.31 -24.01
C PRO A 389 10.02 -15.44 -23.68
N ALA A 390 10.81 -15.86 -24.68
CA ALA A 390 12.27 -15.90 -24.60
C ALA A 390 12.92 -14.50 -24.65
N GLY A 391 14.19 -14.39 -24.25
CA GLY A 391 15.00 -13.19 -24.43
C GLY A 391 14.54 -11.97 -23.61
N ARG A 392 13.62 -12.16 -22.66
CA ARG A 392 13.20 -11.10 -21.73
C ARG A 392 14.17 -10.99 -20.57
N ARG A 393 14.19 -9.83 -19.91
CA ARG A 393 15.16 -9.54 -18.86
C ARG A 393 14.50 -8.87 -17.67
N LEU A 394 15.01 -9.13 -16.46
CA LEU A 394 14.65 -8.35 -15.28
C LEU A 394 14.77 -6.85 -15.57
N GLY A 395 13.73 -6.09 -15.26
CA GLY A 395 13.75 -4.64 -15.36
C GLY A 395 14.26 -4.00 -14.07
N VAL A 396 13.93 -2.72 -13.89
CA VAL A 396 14.37 -1.95 -12.72
C VAL A 396 13.72 -2.51 -11.45
N PRO A 397 14.47 -2.82 -10.37
CA PRO A 397 13.89 -3.25 -9.10
C PRO A 397 12.90 -2.22 -8.54
N SER A 398 11.92 -2.69 -7.76
CA SER A 398 10.93 -1.81 -7.11
C SER A 398 11.57 -0.57 -6.48
N SER A 399 11.20 0.62 -6.97
CA SER A 399 11.79 1.90 -6.61
C SER A 399 10.78 3.04 -6.71
N VAL A 400 11.19 4.23 -6.24
CA VAL A 400 10.51 5.47 -6.63
C VAL A 400 10.51 5.58 -8.16
N GLY A 401 9.40 6.04 -8.72
CA GLY A 401 9.21 6.12 -10.15
C GLY A 401 10.07 7.19 -10.83
N VAL A 402 10.16 7.08 -12.15
CA VAL A 402 10.81 8.05 -13.05
C VAL A 402 9.84 8.45 -14.15
N GLY A 403 10.10 9.57 -14.81
CA GLY A 403 9.33 9.98 -15.98
C GLY A 403 7.86 10.34 -15.73
N GLY A 404 7.43 10.43 -14.47
CA GLY A 404 6.04 10.74 -14.09
C GLY A 404 5.29 9.56 -13.44
N ALA A 405 5.84 8.35 -13.50
CA ALA A 405 5.35 7.25 -12.68
C ALA A 405 5.61 7.55 -11.19
N GLU A 406 4.67 7.19 -10.33
CA GLU A 406 4.83 7.30 -8.87
C GLU A 406 5.84 6.26 -8.36
N TYR A 407 5.75 5.03 -8.88
CA TYR A 407 6.63 3.92 -8.58
C TYR A 407 6.92 3.07 -9.81
N LEU A 408 8.13 2.51 -9.86
CA LEU A 408 8.41 1.30 -10.62
C LEU A 408 8.30 0.14 -9.64
N LEU A 409 7.49 -0.86 -9.93
CA LEU A 409 7.23 -1.97 -9.00
C LEU A 409 7.52 -3.30 -9.71
N TRP A 410 7.93 -4.30 -8.96
CA TRP A 410 7.85 -5.69 -9.41
C TRP A 410 6.50 -6.23 -8.96
N ILE A 411 5.51 -6.17 -9.85
CA ILE A 411 4.16 -6.63 -9.54
C ILE A 411 4.08 -8.12 -9.86
N LYS A 412 4.36 -8.55 -11.09
CA LYS A 412 4.65 -9.95 -11.38
C LYS A 412 5.91 -10.38 -10.65
N TYR A 413 5.89 -11.54 -9.99
CA TYR A 413 7.08 -12.06 -9.35
C TYR A 413 8.01 -12.71 -10.39
N PRO A 414 9.26 -12.23 -10.60
CA PRO A 414 10.11 -12.79 -11.64
C PRO A 414 10.46 -14.27 -11.40
N GLY A 415 10.29 -15.09 -12.43
CA GLY A 415 10.49 -16.53 -12.38
C GLY A 415 9.20 -17.35 -12.20
N ASP A 416 8.11 -16.72 -11.76
CA ASP A 416 6.80 -17.37 -11.76
C ASP A 416 6.26 -17.44 -13.18
N SER A 417 5.83 -18.64 -13.60
CA SER A 417 5.31 -18.90 -14.95
C SER A 417 4.02 -18.10 -15.22
N ASP A 418 3.79 -17.74 -16.48
CA ASP A 418 2.54 -17.15 -16.97
C ASP A 418 1.49 -18.21 -17.32
N GLY A 419 1.90 -19.47 -17.47
CA GLY A 419 1.04 -20.56 -17.97
C GLY A 419 1.84 -21.68 -18.61
N GLN A 420 1.16 -22.67 -19.16
CA GLN A 420 1.80 -23.81 -19.85
C GLN A 420 2.16 -23.45 -21.30
N CYS A 421 3.02 -22.45 -21.46
CA CYS A 421 3.26 -21.76 -22.73
C CYS A 421 4.70 -21.24 -22.86
N GLY A 422 5.04 -20.77 -24.07
CA GLY A 422 6.31 -20.11 -24.37
C GLY A 422 7.51 -21.03 -24.10
N ILE A 423 8.52 -20.50 -23.41
CA ILE A 423 9.71 -21.26 -23.03
C ILE A 423 9.61 -21.93 -21.66
N ALA A 424 8.45 -21.92 -21.00
CA ALA A 424 8.31 -22.62 -19.73
C ALA A 424 8.58 -24.13 -19.92
N PRO A 425 9.30 -24.78 -18.98
CA PRO A 425 9.40 -26.23 -18.98
C PRO A 425 8.01 -26.87 -18.98
N ASP A 426 7.86 -27.98 -19.70
CA ASP A 426 6.57 -28.63 -19.97
C ASP A 426 5.68 -28.72 -18.72
N ASN A 427 4.44 -28.28 -18.88
CA ASN A 427 3.37 -28.29 -17.87
C ASN A 427 3.57 -27.37 -16.65
N THR A 428 4.52 -26.42 -16.65
CA THR A 428 4.67 -25.46 -15.53
C THR A 428 3.44 -24.52 -15.45
N PRO A 429 2.55 -24.67 -14.44
CA PRO A 429 1.31 -23.88 -14.36
C PRO A 429 1.59 -22.41 -14.04
N ALA A 430 0.63 -21.54 -14.38
CA ALA A 430 0.67 -20.13 -14.00
C ALA A 430 0.90 -19.96 -12.49
N GLY A 431 1.76 -18.99 -12.12
CA GLY A 431 2.11 -18.70 -10.72
C GLY A 431 3.11 -19.68 -10.08
N THR A 432 3.53 -20.74 -10.78
CA THR A 432 4.56 -21.66 -10.27
C THR A 432 5.96 -21.12 -10.55
N PHE A 433 6.80 -21.05 -9.52
CA PHE A 433 8.20 -20.62 -9.70
C PHE A 433 9.01 -21.65 -10.48
N SER A 434 9.61 -21.18 -11.57
CA SER A 434 10.52 -21.95 -12.41
C SER A 434 11.93 -21.37 -12.32
N PRO A 435 12.90 -22.11 -11.73
CA PRO A 435 14.29 -21.65 -11.72
C PRO A 435 14.88 -21.53 -13.13
N TYR A 436 14.30 -22.21 -14.12
CA TYR A 436 14.67 -22.10 -15.53
C TYR A 436 14.26 -20.74 -16.13
N LEU A 437 13.02 -20.30 -15.88
CA LEU A 437 12.54 -18.98 -16.31
C LEU A 437 13.26 -17.86 -15.54
N ALA A 438 13.46 -18.05 -14.24
CA ALA A 438 14.17 -17.11 -13.39
C ALA A 438 15.61 -16.85 -13.88
N GLU A 439 16.36 -17.92 -14.19
CA GLU A 439 17.72 -17.80 -14.73
C GLU A 439 17.75 -17.05 -16.06
N ARG A 440 16.83 -17.36 -16.98
CA ARG A 440 16.74 -16.70 -18.29
C ARG A 440 16.39 -15.22 -18.20
N LEU A 441 15.49 -14.84 -17.30
CA LEU A 441 15.21 -13.43 -17.02
C LEU A 441 16.44 -12.70 -16.46
N ILE A 442 17.28 -13.37 -15.68
CA ILE A 442 18.51 -12.76 -15.16
C ILE A 442 19.52 -12.53 -16.28
N ASP A 443 19.64 -13.51 -17.20
CA ASP A 443 20.60 -13.48 -18.30
C ASP A 443 20.14 -12.67 -19.52
N GLY A 444 18.84 -12.52 -19.70
CA GLY A 444 18.25 -11.89 -20.87
C GLY A 444 18.27 -12.78 -22.12
N VAL A 445 18.10 -14.10 -21.98
CA VAL A 445 18.18 -15.09 -23.08
C VAL A 445 16.94 -15.95 -23.25
#